data_AF-A0A357F195-F1
#
_entry.id   AF-A0A357F195-F1
#
_cell.length_a   1.000
_cell.length_b   1.000
_cell.length_c   1.000
_cell.angle_alpha   90.00
_cell.angle_beta   90.00
_cell.angle_gamma   90.00
#
_symmetry.space_group_name_H-M   'P 1'
#
loop_
_entity.id
_entity.type
_entity.pdbx_description
1 polymer ?
#
loop_
_entity_poly.entity_id
_entity_poly.type
_entity_poly.pdbx_seq_one_letter_code
_entity_poly.pdbx_strand_id
1 'polypeptide(L)'
;DTVNVGPEAEFFVFDNAAFHNDQHTAGYLIDSEEGHWNTRRRDTSDGPNSGYHIRAKEGYVPVAPLDSLIDIRNEMSMILAEVGISVECHHHEVATAGQCEID
;
A
#
# COMPACT_ATOMS: atom_id res chain seq x y z
N ASP A 1 30.80 -13.79 18.86
CA ASP A 1 31.24 -12.88 17.79
C ASP A 1 30.28 -12.90 16.59
N THR A 2 28.97 -12.77 16.82
CA THR A 2 27.97 -12.70 15.72
C THR A 2 26.78 -11.87 16.18
N VAL A 3 26.26 -11.02 15.30
CA VAL A 3 25.03 -10.25 15.49
C VAL A 3 24.05 -10.63 14.38
N ASN A 4 22.85 -11.05 14.75
CA ASN A 4 21.76 -11.36 13.82
C ASN A 4 20.84 -10.14 13.70
N VAL A 5 20.36 -9.86 12.49
CA VAL A 5 19.46 -8.73 12.20
C VAL A 5 18.33 -9.24 11.31
N GLY A 6 17.09 -9.01 11.73
CA GLY A 6 15.87 -9.21 10.94
C GLY A 6 15.21 -7.85 10.73
N PRO A 7 15.35 -7.22 9.56
CA PRO A 7 14.68 -5.96 9.27
C PRO A 7 13.26 -6.20 8.76
N GLU A 8 12.31 -5.40 9.26
CA GLU A 8 10.92 -5.36 8.79
C GLU A 8 10.77 -4.07 7.98
N ALA A 9 10.70 -4.20 6.65
CA ALA A 9 10.68 -3.05 5.75
C ALA A 9 9.27 -2.76 5.27
N GLU A 10 8.53 -1.95 6.02
CA GLU A 10 7.24 -1.42 5.59
C GLU A 10 7.34 -0.64 4.26
N PHE A 11 6.31 -0.75 3.42
CA PHE A 11 6.23 -0.06 2.13
C PHE A 11 4.80 0.37 1.78
N PHE A 12 4.66 1.17 0.72
CA PHE A 12 3.37 1.62 0.20
C PHE A 12 3.18 1.16 -1.25
N VAL A 13 1.96 0.75 -1.58
CA VAL A 13 1.51 0.50 -2.96
C VAL A 13 0.53 1.60 -3.35
N PHE A 14 0.99 2.53 -4.19
CA PHE A 14 0.19 3.65 -4.69
C PHE A 14 -0.21 3.44 -6.15
N ASP A 15 -1.36 4.00 -6.53
CA ASP A 15 -1.84 4.01 -7.92
C ASP A 15 -1.25 5.19 -8.70
N ASN A 16 -0.97 6.31 -8.02
CA ASN A 16 -0.41 7.50 -8.64
C ASN A 16 0.58 8.23 -7.72
N ALA A 17 1.67 8.70 -8.32
CA ALA A 17 2.61 9.62 -7.70
C ALA A 17 3.01 10.70 -8.71
N ALA A 18 2.73 11.95 -8.40
CA ALA A 18 3.10 13.11 -9.21
C ALA A 18 3.74 14.19 -8.33
N PHE A 19 4.71 14.93 -8.88
CA PHE A 19 5.35 16.03 -8.17
C PHE A 19 5.82 17.09 -9.18
N HIS A 20 5.94 18.33 -8.71
CA HIS A 20 6.51 19.43 -9.49
C HIS A 20 7.22 20.42 -8.58
N ASN A 21 8.20 21.13 -9.14
CA ASN A 21 8.93 22.21 -8.47
C ASN A 21 9.45 23.19 -9.52
N ASP A 22 8.68 24.26 -9.74
CA ASP A 22 8.92 25.28 -10.75
C ASP A 22 9.14 26.65 -10.08
N GLN A 23 9.43 27.70 -10.86
CA GLN A 23 9.82 29.02 -10.32
C GLN A 23 8.80 29.69 -9.39
N HIS A 24 7.53 29.28 -9.42
CA HIS A 24 6.45 29.92 -8.66
C HIS A 24 5.47 28.93 -7.99
N THR A 25 5.68 27.61 -8.16
CA THR A 25 4.82 26.57 -7.58
C THR A 25 5.64 25.32 -7.26
N ALA A 26 5.28 24.62 -6.19
CA ALA A 26 5.81 23.31 -5.87
C ALA A 26 4.72 22.48 -5.20
N GLY A 27 4.78 21.17 -5.35
CA GLY A 27 3.85 20.27 -4.71
C GLY A 27 4.02 18.82 -5.12
N TYR A 28 3.30 17.95 -4.43
CA TYR A 28 3.22 16.52 -4.73
C TYR A 28 1.77 16.06 -4.61
N LEU A 29 1.49 14.94 -5.24
CA LEU A 29 0.25 14.19 -5.19
C LEU A 29 0.62 12.72 -5.07
N ILE A 30 0.02 12.06 -4.10
CA ILE A 30 0.04 10.61 -3.95
C ILE A 30 -1.40 10.17 -3.90
N ASP A 31 -1.73 9.10 -4.61
CA ASP A 31 -3.08 8.57 -4.65
C ASP A 31 -3.12 7.05 -4.65
N SER A 32 -4.18 6.50 -4.05
CA SER A 32 -4.50 5.08 -3.99
C SER A 32 -6.02 4.93 -3.85
N GLU A 33 -6.60 3.94 -4.49
CA GLU A 33 -8.03 3.60 -4.36
C GLU A 33 -8.43 3.38 -2.89
N GLU A 34 -7.55 2.80 -2.06
CA GLU A 34 -7.81 2.59 -0.63
C GLU A 34 -7.76 3.89 0.19
N GLY A 35 -7.24 4.97 -0.37
CA GLY A 35 -7.12 6.27 0.29
C GLY A 35 -8.48 6.82 0.73
N HIS A 36 -8.64 7.11 2.03
CA HIS A 36 -9.90 7.66 2.56
C HIS A 36 -10.33 9.02 1.94
N TRP A 37 -9.40 9.76 1.34
CA TRP A 37 -9.71 10.98 0.59
C TRP A 37 -10.53 10.69 -0.69
N ASN A 38 -10.54 9.45 -1.19
CA ASN A 38 -11.30 9.02 -2.37
C ASN A 38 -12.75 8.60 -2.09
N THR A 39 -13.23 8.69 -0.84
CA THR A 39 -14.64 8.44 -0.46
C THR A 39 -15.67 9.26 -1.24
N ARG A 40 -15.25 10.35 -1.89
CA ARG A 40 -16.10 11.21 -2.72
C ARG A 40 -15.70 11.22 -4.20
N ARG A 41 -14.84 10.29 -4.63
CA ARG A 41 -14.41 10.18 -6.04
C ARG A 41 -15.65 10.02 -6.92
N ARG A 42 -15.81 10.96 -7.84
CA ARG A 42 -16.88 10.95 -8.86
C ARG A 42 -16.38 10.48 -10.21
N ASP A 43 -15.07 10.57 -10.45
CA ASP A 43 -14.46 10.00 -11.64
C ASP A 43 -14.61 8.48 -11.60
N THR A 44 -14.85 7.90 -12.77
CA THR A 44 -15.08 6.46 -12.95
C THR A 44 -14.23 5.87 -14.08
N SER A 45 -13.24 6.63 -14.58
CA SER A 45 -12.25 6.16 -15.54
C SER A 45 -11.60 4.83 -15.12
N ASP A 46 -11.30 4.71 -13.82
CA ASP A 46 -10.62 3.56 -13.22
C ASP A 46 -11.59 2.59 -12.52
N GLY A 47 -12.89 2.72 -12.83
CA GLY A 47 -13.96 1.92 -12.25
C GLY A 47 -14.88 2.70 -11.30
N PRO A 48 -15.99 2.09 -10.85
CA PRO A 48 -16.87 2.73 -9.87
C PRO A 48 -16.14 2.97 -8.55
N ASN A 49 -16.57 3.97 -7.79
CA ASN A 49 -16.13 4.11 -6.40
C ASN A 49 -16.57 2.85 -5.62
N SER A 50 -15.61 2.10 -5.08
CA SER A 50 -15.87 0.83 -4.39
C SER A 50 -16.63 1.02 -3.07
N GLY A 51 -16.50 2.19 -2.45
CA GLY A 51 -16.99 2.49 -1.10
C GLY A 51 -16.13 1.89 0.02
N TYR A 52 -15.14 1.05 -0.30
CA TYR A 52 -14.27 0.37 0.66
C TYR A 52 -12.92 1.09 0.77
N HIS A 53 -12.93 2.25 1.41
CA HIS A 53 -11.71 3.03 1.66
C HIS A 53 -11.25 2.86 3.11
N ILE A 54 -9.95 2.59 3.29
CA ILE A 54 -9.33 2.40 4.60
C ILE A 54 -9.22 3.75 5.30
N ARG A 55 -9.79 3.86 6.51
CA ARG A 55 -9.67 5.10 7.28
C ARG A 55 -8.24 5.28 7.81
N ALA A 56 -7.88 6.52 8.09
CA ALA A 56 -6.56 6.82 8.65
C ALA A 56 -6.31 6.02 9.93
N LYS A 57 -5.20 5.25 9.95
CA LYS A 57 -4.78 4.37 11.05
C LYS A 57 -5.70 3.17 11.34
N GLU A 58 -6.56 2.80 10.40
CA GLU A 58 -7.44 1.63 10.52
C GLU A 58 -7.13 0.56 9.45
N GLY A 59 -5.89 0.56 8.92
CA GLY A 59 -5.44 -0.38 7.88
C GLY A 59 -4.82 -1.67 8.41
N TYR A 60 -4.64 -1.85 9.72
CA TYR A 60 -3.95 -3.04 10.23
C TYR A 60 -4.84 -4.28 10.09
N VAL A 61 -4.43 -5.20 9.22
CA VAL A 61 -5.08 -6.50 8.91
C VAL A 61 -6.62 -6.49 8.69
N PRO A 62 -7.21 -5.52 7.95
CA PRO A 62 -8.59 -5.66 7.48
C PRO A 62 -8.68 -6.82 6.49
N VAL A 63 -9.89 -7.34 6.34
CA VAL A 63 -10.18 -8.36 5.34
C VAL A 63 -10.70 -7.73 4.05
N ALA A 64 -10.58 -8.45 2.94
CA ALA A 64 -11.26 -8.09 1.70
C ALA A 64 -12.77 -7.87 1.95
N PRO A 65 -13.42 -6.90 1.27
CA PRO A 65 -12.87 -6.09 0.18
C PRO A 65 -12.18 -4.79 0.63
N LEU A 66 -11.99 -4.56 1.94
CA LEU A 66 -11.33 -3.34 2.43
C LEU A 66 -9.81 -3.39 2.21
N ASP A 67 -9.20 -4.56 2.38
CA ASP A 67 -7.86 -4.86 1.89
C ASP A 67 -7.96 -5.31 0.42
N SER A 68 -7.51 -4.45 -0.49
CA SER A 68 -7.48 -4.72 -1.93
C SER A 68 -6.15 -5.29 -2.40
N LEU A 69 -5.14 -5.35 -1.53
CA LEU A 69 -3.75 -5.65 -1.87
C LEU A 69 -3.31 -7.07 -1.49
N ILE A 70 -4.23 -7.91 -0.99
CA ILE A 70 -3.89 -9.29 -0.60
C ILE A 70 -3.26 -10.09 -1.75
N ASP A 71 -3.79 -9.96 -2.97
CA ASP A 71 -3.31 -10.70 -4.14
C ASP A 71 -1.91 -10.23 -4.57
N ILE A 72 -1.64 -8.92 -4.54
CA ILE A 72 -0.30 -8.42 -4.88
C ILE A 72 0.73 -8.78 -3.81
N ARG A 73 0.35 -8.78 -2.52
CA ARG A 73 1.24 -9.22 -1.44
C ARG A 73 1.55 -10.73 -1.52
N ASN A 74 0.57 -11.55 -1.91
CA ASN A 74 0.80 -12.97 -2.20
C ASN A 74 1.84 -13.15 -3.32
N GLU A 75 1.69 -12.41 -4.43
CA GLU A 75 2.62 -12.46 -5.56
C GLU A 75 4.03 -12.01 -5.16
N MET A 76 4.15 -10.89 -4.44
CA MET A 76 5.43 -10.42 -3.89
C MET A 76 6.09 -11.47 -3.01
N SER A 77 5.33 -12.14 -2.15
CA SER A 77 5.82 -13.19 -1.26
C SER A 77 6.35 -14.41 -2.02
N MET A 78 5.65 -14.82 -3.09
CA MET A 78 6.11 -15.91 -3.95
C MET A 78 7.42 -15.55 -4.68
N ILE A 79 7.53 -14.32 -5.20
CA ILE A 79 8.74 -13.84 -5.87
C ILE A 79 9.92 -13.77 -4.88
N LEU A 80 9.70 -13.28 -3.64
CA LEU A 80 10.72 -13.26 -2.60
C LEU A 80 11.26 -14.67 -2.30
N ALA A 81 10.36 -15.66 -2.21
CA ALA A 81 10.75 -17.06 -2.05
C ALA A 81 11.56 -17.59 -3.24
N GLU A 82 11.20 -17.24 -4.48
CA GLU A 82 11.95 -17.62 -5.69
C GLU A 82 13.38 -17.07 -5.72
N VAL A 83 13.62 -15.89 -5.13
CA VAL A 83 14.96 -15.27 -5.04
C VAL A 83 15.72 -15.64 -3.76
N GLY A 84 15.19 -16.57 -2.95
CA GLY A 84 15.86 -17.13 -1.78
C GLY A 84 15.65 -16.36 -0.48
N ILE A 85 14.66 -15.47 -0.41
CA ILE A 85 14.22 -14.81 0.82
C ILE A 85 13.09 -15.64 1.43
N SER A 86 13.28 -16.09 2.68
CA SER A 86 12.24 -16.84 3.38
C SER A 86 11.20 -15.86 3.94
N VAL A 87 9.95 -15.99 3.48
CA VAL A 87 8.83 -15.18 3.96
C VAL A 87 8.17 -15.87 5.13
N GLU A 88 8.09 -15.19 6.28
CA GLU A 88 7.39 -15.60 7.48
C GLU A 88 5.91 -15.19 7.43
N CYS A 89 5.63 -13.93 7.06
CA CYS A 89 4.27 -13.42 6.98
C CYS A 89 4.13 -12.20 6.05
N HIS A 90 2.90 -11.80 5.73
CA HIS A 90 2.63 -10.53 5.06
C HIS A 90 1.27 -9.98 5.47
N HIS A 91 1.15 -8.65 5.58
CA HIS A 91 -0.10 -8.01 5.94
C HIS A 91 -0.24 -6.60 5.37
N HIS A 92 -1.48 -6.12 5.36
CA HIS A 92 -1.74 -4.69 5.26
C HIS A 92 -1.41 -4.05 6.61
N GLU A 93 -0.72 -2.92 6.55
CA GLU A 93 -0.22 -2.18 7.70
C GLU A 93 -1.17 -1.05 8.17
N VAL A 94 -0.81 -0.35 9.24
CA VAL A 94 -1.72 0.58 9.94
C VAL A 94 -2.32 1.71 9.08
N ALA A 95 -1.57 2.30 8.15
CA ALA A 95 -2.00 3.49 7.41
C ALA A 95 -3.05 3.18 6.34
N THR A 96 -3.70 4.23 5.84
CA THR A 96 -4.53 4.14 4.62
C THR A 96 -3.64 4.07 3.38
N ALA A 97 -4.24 3.92 2.20
CA ALA A 97 -3.57 4.07 0.92
C ALA A 97 -2.42 3.06 0.70
N GLY A 98 -2.66 1.80 1.04
CA GLY A 98 -1.83 0.68 0.62
C GLY A 98 -0.53 0.47 1.39
N GLN A 99 -0.46 0.80 2.68
CA GLN A 99 0.69 0.43 3.50
C GLN A 99 0.73 -1.10 3.68
N CYS A 100 1.89 -1.70 3.49
CA CYS A 100 2.11 -3.15 3.55
C CYS A 100 3.42 -3.47 4.24
N GLU A 101 3.51 -4.71 4.72
CA GLU A 101 4.71 -5.33 5.26
C GLU A 101 4.79 -6.79 4.79
N ILE A 102 6.02 -7.27 4.57
CA ILE A 102 6.35 -8.66 4.30
C ILE A 102 7.58 -8.99 5.16
N ASP A 103 7.43 -9.98 6.02
CA ASP A 103 8.47 -10.51 6.91
C ASP A 103 9.12 -11.74 6.32
#